data_AF-A0A2V9C376-F1
#
_entry.id   AF-A0A2V9C376-F1
#
_cell.length_a   1.000
_cell.length_b   1.000
_cell.length_c   1.000
_cell.angle_alpha   90.00
_cell.angle_beta   90.00
_cell.angle_gamma   90.00
#
_symmetry.space_group_name_H-M   'P 1'
#
loop_
_entity.id
_entity.type
_entity.pdbx_description
1 polymer ?
#
loop_
_entity_poly.entity_id
_entity_poly.type
_entity_poly.pdbx_seq_one_letter_code
_entity_poly.pdbx_strand_id
1 'polypeptide(L)'
;MKQHLGRQSGVQNVEVSLIDGKVEITPKDDGQIDPAQLLKATYDSGVTAAEMDMTARGRIVKDSSGSLALEVAPNRSFAITPNEVSKGLEALADTPAVVTVRGQLFKKPAGKKKADASTPLKLLILEIQKKE
;
A
#
# COMPACT_ATOMS: atom_id res chain seq x y z
N MET A 1 5.37 -16.21 13.99
CA MET A 1 6.23 -15.30 14.81
C MET A 1 6.11 -13.91 14.20
N LYS A 2 5.82 -12.86 14.97
CA LYS A 2 5.66 -11.47 14.47
C LYS A 2 6.95 -10.70 14.74
N GLN A 3 7.62 -10.21 13.70
CA GLN A 3 8.85 -9.41 13.83
C GLN A 3 8.56 -7.95 13.48
N HIS A 4 8.90 -7.02 14.39
CA HIS A 4 8.79 -5.58 14.16
C HIS A 4 10.05 -5.06 13.46
N LEU A 5 9.87 -4.41 12.31
CA LEU A 5 10.95 -3.79 11.55
C LEU A 5 10.96 -2.30 11.94
N GLY A 6 12.10 -1.79 12.43
CA GLY A 6 12.21 -0.42 12.98
C GLY A 6 11.94 0.70 11.96
N ARG A 7 12.14 1.97 12.34
CA ARG A 7 11.93 3.14 11.45
C ARG A 7 12.70 2.98 10.13
N GLN A 8 12.02 3.15 9.01
CA GLN A 8 12.62 3.08 7.67
C GLN A 8 12.55 4.45 6.96
N SER A 9 13.56 4.77 6.17
CA SER A 9 13.59 6.04 5.42
C SER A 9 12.40 6.11 4.44
N GLY A 10 11.66 7.23 4.45
CA GLY A 10 10.46 7.41 3.63
C GLY A 10 9.18 6.75 4.17
N VAL A 11 9.26 6.00 5.28
CA VAL A 11 8.10 5.38 5.93
C VAL A 11 8.13 5.69 7.43
N GLN A 12 7.32 6.66 7.84
CA GLN A 12 7.33 7.19 9.20
C GLN A 12 6.08 6.78 9.97
N ASN A 13 6.25 6.46 11.25
CA ASN A 13 5.16 6.09 12.16
C ASN A 13 4.23 5.00 11.60
N VAL A 14 4.81 3.97 10.99
CA VAL A 14 4.10 2.75 10.60
C VAL A 14 4.55 1.58 11.44
N GLU A 15 3.65 0.61 11.61
CA GLU A 15 4.00 -0.72 12.07
C GLU A 15 4.22 -1.61 10.84
N VAL A 16 5.41 -2.20 10.75
CA VAL A 16 5.72 -3.23 9.76
C VAL A 16 5.94 -4.55 10.47
N SER A 17 5.22 -5.58 10.02
CA SER A 17 5.22 -6.90 10.62
C SER A 17 5.53 -7.96 9.57
N LEU A 18 6.44 -8.88 9.87
CA LEU A 18 6.64 -10.10 9.08
C LEU A 18 5.92 -11.27 9.76
N ILE A 19 4.98 -11.90 9.05
CA ILE A 19 4.20 -13.05 9.50
C ILE A 19 4.18 -14.07 8.36
N ASP A 20 4.80 -15.24 8.56
CA ASP A 20 4.81 -16.36 7.59
C ASP A 20 5.22 -15.96 6.15
N GLY A 21 6.23 -15.08 6.04
CA GLY A 21 6.72 -14.59 4.74
C GLY A 21 5.88 -13.47 4.11
N LYS A 22 4.80 -13.06 4.77
CA LYS A 22 3.96 -11.91 4.44
C LYS A 22 4.37 -10.70 5.25
N VAL A 23 4.56 -9.57 4.57
CA VAL A 23 4.78 -8.27 5.19
C VAL A 23 3.44 -7.56 5.30
N GLU A 24 3.06 -7.18 6.51
CA GLU A 24 1.90 -6.34 6.77
C GLU A 24 2.35 -4.96 7.23
N ILE A 25 1.80 -3.92 6.59
CA ILE A 25 2.12 -2.52 6.86
C ILE A 25 0.86 -1.80 7.32
N THR A 26 0.92 -1.21 8.51
CA THR A 26 -0.19 -0.44 9.08
C THR A 26 0.31 0.91 9.57
N PRO A 27 -0.11 2.04 8.97
CA PRO A 27 0.21 3.36 9.49
C PRO A 27 -0.45 3.58 10.86
N LYS A 28 0.27 4.21 11.79
CA LYS A 28 -0.27 4.71 13.06
C LYS A 28 -0.96 6.06 12.84
N ASP A 29 -1.54 6.65 13.89
CA ASP A 29 -2.43 7.82 13.80
C ASP A 29 -1.89 9.03 12.99
N ASP A 30 -0.57 9.16 12.84
CA ASP A 30 0.13 10.19 12.04
C ASP A 30 1.12 9.59 11.00
N GLY A 31 0.98 8.30 10.70
CA GLY A 31 1.85 7.54 9.82
C GLY A 31 1.88 8.10 8.40
N GLN A 32 3.08 8.43 7.92
CA GLN A 32 3.29 8.80 6.53
C GLN A 32 3.95 7.65 5.77
N ILE A 33 3.34 7.30 4.65
CA ILE A 33 3.88 6.31 3.73
C ILE A 33 4.22 7.04 2.43
N ASP A 34 5.48 6.96 2.01
CA ASP A 34 5.87 7.23 0.64
C ASP A 34 5.78 5.91 -0.16
N PRO A 35 4.78 5.76 -1.06
CA PRO A 35 4.63 4.58 -1.90
C PRO A 35 5.91 4.15 -2.63
N ALA A 36 6.71 5.13 -3.07
CA ALA A 36 7.93 4.87 -3.84
C ALA A 36 9.08 4.31 -2.99
N GLN A 37 9.07 4.57 -1.67
CA GLN A 37 10.12 4.11 -0.76
C GLN A 37 9.77 2.80 -0.07
N LEU A 38 8.53 2.35 -0.14
CA LEU A 38 8.02 1.25 0.69
C LEU A 38 8.68 -0.10 0.40
N LEU A 39 8.87 -0.45 -0.88
CA LEU A 39 9.54 -1.69 -1.26
C LEU A 39 11.02 -1.68 -0.86
N LYS A 40 11.69 -0.54 -1.08
CA LYS A 40 13.08 -0.32 -0.67
C LYS A 40 13.24 -0.44 0.85
N ALA A 41 12.39 0.24 1.62
CA ALA A 41 12.34 0.17 3.08
C ALA A 41 12.14 -1.28 3.58
N THR A 42 11.32 -2.06 2.89
CA THR A 42 11.14 -3.48 3.21
C THR A 42 12.42 -4.28 2.96
N TYR A 43 13.11 -4.08 1.85
CA TYR A 43 14.35 -4.80 1.54
C TYR A 43 15.53 -4.38 2.42
N ASP A 44 15.66 -3.08 2.72
CA ASP A 44 16.71 -2.55 3.59
C ASP A 44 16.58 -3.10 5.03
N SER A 45 15.39 -3.52 5.44
CA SER A 45 15.18 -4.22 6.71
C SER A 45 15.68 -5.68 6.73
N GLY A 46 16.24 -6.16 5.61
CA GLY A 46 16.72 -7.54 5.45
C GLY A 46 15.61 -8.54 5.12
N VAL A 47 14.36 -8.09 4.93
CA VAL A 47 13.22 -8.95 4.66
C VAL A 47 13.01 -9.13 3.15
N THR A 48 12.92 -10.39 2.73
CA THR A 48 12.42 -10.74 1.39
C THR A 48 10.97 -11.20 1.51
N ALA A 49 10.03 -10.30 1.23
CA ALA A 49 8.60 -10.60 1.30
C ALA A 49 8.19 -11.51 0.14
N ALA A 50 7.46 -12.60 0.43
CA ALA A 50 6.73 -13.35 -0.58
C ALA A 50 5.40 -12.65 -0.93
N GLU A 51 4.82 -11.95 0.05
CA GLU A 51 3.59 -11.17 -0.08
C GLU A 51 3.73 -9.89 0.75
N MET A 52 3.14 -8.79 0.29
CA MET A 52 3.11 -7.52 1.00
C MET A 52 1.70 -6.93 0.93
N ASP A 53 1.07 -6.83 2.08
CA ASP A 53 -0.22 -6.22 2.28
C ASP A 53 -0.08 -4.95 3.13
N MET A 54 -1.01 -4.05 2.96
CA MET A 54 -1.02 -2.75 3.63
C MET A 54 -2.45 -2.34 3.94
N THR A 55 -2.64 -1.75 5.11
CA THR A 55 -3.80 -0.91 5.39
C THR A 55 -3.43 0.53 5.07
N ALA A 56 -4.22 1.22 4.25
CA ALA A 56 -3.98 2.62 3.92
C ALA A 56 -5.26 3.43 4.05
N ARG A 57 -5.10 4.68 4.51
CA ARG A 57 -6.16 5.66 4.62
C ARG A 57 -5.86 6.82 3.68
N GLY A 58 -6.85 7.25 2.91
CA GLY A 58 -6.65 8.29 1.91
C GLY A 58 -7.92 8.64 1.14
N ARG A 59 -7.79 9.60 0.23
CA ARG A 59 -8.87 9.96 -0.70
C ARG A 59 -8.74 9.18 -1.99
N ILE A 60 -9.87 8.92 -2.64
CA ILE A 60 -9.86 8.35 -3.98
C ILE A 60 -9.80 9.50 -4.99
N VAL A 61 -8.77 9.47 -5.84
CA VAL A 61 -8.55 10.46 -6.89
C VAL A 61 -8.39 9.75 -8.23
N LYS A 62 -8.56 10.48 -9.33
CA LYS A 62 -8.15 10.00 -10.65
C LYS A 62 -6.75 10.49 -10.99
N ASP A 63 -5.90 9.59 -11.46
CA ASP A 63 -4.60 9.96 -12.01
C ASP A 63 -4.74 10.60 -13.40
N SER A 64 -3.64 11.03 -13.99
CA SER A 64 -3.62 11.66 -15.33
C SER A 64 -4.11 10.73 -16.46
N SER A 65 -4.20 9.42 -16.22
CA SER A 65 -4.76 8.44 -17.16
C SER A 65 -6.25 8.18 -16.94
N GLY A 66 -6.87 8.83 -15.94
CA GLY A 66 -8.25 8.59 -15.52
C GLY A 66 -8.42 7.34 -14.65
N SER A 67 -7.32 6.68 -14.25
CA SER A 67 -7.35 5.50 -13.40
C SER A 67 -7.47 5.89 -11.93
N LEU A 68 -8.10 5.04 -11.12
CA LEU A 68 -8.21 5.29 -9.68
C LEU A 68 -6.83 5.22 -9.00
N ALA A 69 -6.61 6.14 -8.07
CA ALA A 69 -5.48 6.13 -7.16
C ALA A 69 -5.95 6.46 -5.74
N LEU A 70 -5.26 5.90 -4.74
CA LEU A 70 -5.45 6.23 -3.34
C LEU A 70 -4.42 7.30 -2.95
N GLU A 71 -4.86 8.54 -2.80
CA GLU A 71 -4.04 9.64 -2.31
C GLU A 71 -3.96 9.56 -0.77
N VAL A 72 -2.78 9.19 -0.28
CA VAL A 72 -2.50 9.03 1.17
C VAL A 72 -1.89 10.29 1.78
N ALA A 73 -1.31 11.17 0.96
CA ALA A 73 -0.84 12.50 1.32
C ALA A 73 -0.72 13.36 0.05
N PRO A 74 -0.56 14.70 0.17
CA PRO A 74 -0.38 15.56 -1.00
C PRO A 74 0.76 15.07 -1.91
N ASN A 75 0.46 14.87 -3.19
CA ASN A 75 1.38 14.32 -4.20
C ASN A 75 1.93 12.91 -3.91
N ARG A 76 1.30 12.15 -3.00
CA ARG A 76 1.65 10.76 -2.69
C ARG A 76 0.43 9.88 -2.84
N SER A 77 0.44 9.05 -3.87
CA SER A 77 -0.67 8.17 -4.17
C SER A 77 -0.21 6.77 -4.57
N PHE A 78 -1.04 5.78 -4.26
CA PHE A 78 -0.92 4.45 -4.80
C PHE A 78 -1.83 4.32 -6.02
N ALA A 79 -1.26 3.98 -7.17
CA ALA A 79 -2.06 3.58 -8.33
C ALA A 79 -2.85 2.31 -7.98
N ILE A 80 -4.17 2.31 -8.20
CA ILE A 80 -5.02 1.17 -7.88
C ILE A 80 -5.09 0.24 -9.10
N THR A 81 -4.88 -1.06 -8.86
CA THR A 81 -5.17 -2.09 -9.87
C THR A 81 -6.67 -2.32 -9.90
N PRO A 82 -7.36 -2.14 -11.05
CA PRO A 82 -8.80 -2.34 -11.13
C PRO A 82 -9.22 -3.78 -10.79
N ASN A 83 -10.19 -3.92 -9.90
CA ASN A 83 -10.86 -5.18 -9.58
C ASN A 83 -12.33 -4.93 -9.15
N GLU A 84 -13.05 -5.99 -8.78
CA GLU A 84 -14.46 -5.88 -8.39
C GLU A 84 -14.67 -4.97 -7.17
N VAL A 85 -13.75 -5.00 -6.21
CA VAL A 85 -13.82 -4.18 -4.99
C VAL A 85 -13.57 -2.71 -5.31
N SER A 86 -12.58 -2.41 -6.16
CA SER A 86 -12.23 -1.02 -6.52
C SER A 86 -13.32 -0.32 -7.32
N LYS A 87 -14.18 -1.04 -8.04
CA LYS A 87 -15.36 -0.45 -8.71
C LYS A 87 -16.26 0.27 -7.72
N GLY A 88 -16.39 -0.26 -6.50
CA GLY A 88 -17.16 0.35 -5.41
C GLY A 88 -16.58 1.65 -4.85
N LEU A 89 -15.42 2.10 -5.35
CA LEU A 89 -14.75 3.35 -5.01
C LEU A 89 -14.88 4.41 -6.12
N GLU A 90 -15.35 4.06 -7.31
CA GLU A 90 -15.46 4.98 -8.45
C GLU A 90 -16.34 6.19 -8.14
N ALA A 91 -17.44 5.99 -7.40
CA ALA A 91 -18.34 7.06 -6.97
C ALA A 91 -17.70 8.03 -5.95
N LEU A 92 -16.59 7.65 -5.32
CA LEU A 92 -15.85 8.47 -4.37
C LEU A 92 -14.67 9.20 -5.02
N ALA A 93 -14.42 8.96 -6.31
CA ALA A 93 -13.35 9.62 -7.03
C ALA A 93 -13.54 11.13 -7.05
N ASP A 94 -12.47 11.86 -6.69
CA ASP A 94 -12.40 13.32 -6.64
C ASP A 94 -13.38 13.96 -5.63
N THR A 95 -13.93 13.15 -4.72
CA THR A 95 -14.71 13.61 -3.58
C THR A 95 -13.81 13.88 -2.36
N PRO A 96 -14.25 14.68 -1.38
CA PRO A 96 -13.49 14.85 -0.13
C PRO A 96 -13.55 13.61 0.77
N ALA A 97 -14.31 12.58 0.42
CA ALA A 97 -14.50 11.38 1.24
C ALA A 97 -13.17 10.65 1.46
N VAL A 98 -12.96 10.19 2.69
CA VAL A 98 -11.76 9.45 3.07
C VAL A 98 -12.13 7.99 3.23
N VAL A 99 -11.32 7.11 2.65
CA VAL A 99 -11.51 5.67 2.77
C VAL A 99 -10.32 5.04 3.47
N THR A 100 -10.62 4.01 4.26
CA THR A 100 -9.61 3.08 4.77
C THR A 100 -9.77 1.77 4.03
N VAL A 101 -8.69 1.31 3.40
CA VAL A 101 -8.67 0.09 2.59
C VAL A 101 -7.56 -0.83 3.07
N ARG A 102 -7.82 -2.13 2.99
CA ARG A 102 -6.76 -3.15 2.99
C ARG A 102 -6.46 -3.49 1.54
N GLY A 103 -5.19 -3.43 1.16
CA GLY A 103 -4.76 -3.77 -0.18
C GLY A 103 -3.46 -4.53 -0.22
N GLN A 104 -3.25 -5.24 -1.33
CA GLN A 104 -2.03 -5.94 -1.63
C GLN A 104 -1.17 -5.10 -2.55
N LEU A 105 0.09 -4.90 -2.17
CA LEU A 105 1.09 -4.15 -2.95
C LEU A 105 1.96 -5.07 -3.79
N PHE A 106 2.24 -6.26 -3.28
CA PHE A 106 3.11 -7.21 -3.95
C PHE A 106 2.73 -8.64 -3.56
N LYS A 107 2.75 -9.53 -4.55
CA LYS A 107 2.74 -10.97 -4.34
C LYS A 107 3.68 -11.61 -5.33
N LYS A 108 4.69 -12.31 -4.81
CA LYS A 108 5.68 -13.02 -5.61
C LYS A 108 5.00 -14.20 -6.32
N PRO A 109 5.01 -14.27 -7.66
CA PRO A 109 4.56 -15.46 -8.37
C PRO A 109 5.49 -16.64 -8.08
N ALA A 110 4.93 -17.86 -8.00
CA ALA A 110 5.71 -19.06 -7.79
C ALA A 110 6.85 -19.18 -8.82
N GLY A 111 8.08 -19.38 -8.35
CA GLY A 111 9.26 -19.56 -9.19
C GLY A 111 9.94 -18.28 -9.74
N LYS A 112 9.41 -17.07 -9.47
CA LYS A 112 10.07 -15.82 -9.92
C LYS A 112 11.08 -15.26 -8.91
N LYS A 113 11.97 -14.38 -9.37
CA LYS A 113 12.90 -13.62 -8.51
C LYS A 113 12.13 -12.52 -7.75
N LYS A 114 12.76 -11.95 -6.72
CA LYS A 114 12.25 -10.80 -5.95
C LYS A 114 11.89 -9.63 -6.89
N ALA A 115 10.89 -8.84 -6.55
CA ALA A 115 10.56 -7.64 -7.32
C ALA A 115 11.76 -6.68 -7.34
N ASP A 116 11.90 -5.95 -8.44
CA ASP A 116 12.87 -4.87 -8.49
C ASP A 116 12.38 -3.72 -7.60
N ALA A 117 13.25 -3.22 -6.72
CA ALA A 117 12.91 -2.17 -5.77
C ALA A 117 12.48 -0.84 -6.43
N SER A 118 12.81 -0.66 -7.71
CA SER A 118 12.39 0.48 -8.53
C SER A 118 11.04 0.29 -9.21
N THR A 119 10.41 -0.89 -9.10
CA THR A 119 9.10 -1.15 -9.69
C THR A 119 8.03 -0.36 -8.92
N PRO A 120 7.22 0.47 -9.61
CA PRO A 120 6.10 1.15 -8.97
C PRO A 120 5.12 0.13 -8.39
N LEU A 121 4.87 0.21 -7.09
CA LEU A 121 3.88 -0.64 -6.44
C LEU A 121 2.48 -0.19 -6.86
N LYS A 122 1.65 -1.14 -7.27
CA LYS A 122 0.21 -0.92 -7.50
C LYS A 122 -0.58 -1.58 -6.39
N LEU A 123 -1.61 -0.90 -5.92
CA LEU A 123 -2.47 -1.37 -4.84
C LEU A 123 -3.65 -2.16 -5.42
N LEU A 124 -3.70 -3.46 -5.18
CA LEU A 124 -4.91 -4.26 -5.41
C LEU A 124 -5.78 -4.17 -4.15
N ILE A 125 -6.97 -3.59 -4.26
CA ILE A 125 -7.88 -3.45 -3.11
C ILE A 125 -8.46 -4.82 -2.75
N LEU A 126 -8.17 -5.30 -1.54
CA LEU A 126 -8.73 -6.54 -1.03
C LEU A 126 -10.04 -6.29 -0.28
N GLU A 127 -10.10 -5.19 0.47
CA GLU A 127 -11.24 -4.87 1.33
C GLU A 127 -11.34 -3.35 1.55
N ILE A 128 -12.58 -2.84 1.63
CA ILE A 128 -12.86 -1.47 2.06
C ILE A 128 -13.34 -1.53 3.51
N GLN A 129 -12.51 -1.04 4.43
CA GLN A 129 -12.76 -1.15 5.87
C GLN A 129 -13.68 -0.04 6.39
N LYS A 130 -13.52 1.18 5.87
CA LYS A 130 -14.32 2.35 6.28
C LYS A 130 -14.44 3.36 5.15
N LYS A 131 -15.60 4.00 5.05
CA LYS A 131 -15.87 5.17 4.20
C LYS A 131 -16.36 6.29 5.11
N GLU A 132 -15.69 7.44 5.09
CA GLU A 132 -15.98 8.62 5.92
C GLU A 132 -16.29 9.83 5.06
#